data_AF-A0A7S0C541-F1
#
_entry.id   AF-A0A7S0C541-F1
#
_cell.length_a   1.000
_cell.length_b   1.000
_cell.length_c   1.000
_cell.angle_alpha   90.00
_cell.angle_beta   90.00
_cell.angle_gamma   90.00
#
_symmetry.space_group_name_H-M   'P 1'
#
loop_
_entity.id
_entity.type
_entity.pdbx_description
1 polymer ?
#
loop_
_entity_poly.entity_id
_entity_poly.type
_entity_poly.pdbx_seq_one_letter_code
_entity_poly.pdbx_strand_id
1 'polypeptide(L)'
;ELISNTTTLADLKHFTENGLLQAVLPSLTTPRLLALGTRMLADYAKNSERRNAVASNPRILTFCIAVMQQASKHTPQDGERAVEYAVETIRSLTATEEADEALMRAPGLLDALADLAEGRANSKS
;
A
#
# COMPACT_ATOMS: atom_id res chain seq x y z
N GLU A 1 -14.31 13.93 11.57
CA GLU A 1 -13.58 13.15 10.56
C GLU A 1 -12.11 13.08 10.94
N LEU A 2 -11.48 11.90 10.86
CA LEU A 2 -10.04 11.74 11.16
C LEU A 2 -9.15 12.15 9.98
N ILE A 3 -9.71 12.22 8.78
CA ILE A 3 -9.00 12.49 7.52
C ILE A 3 -9.70 13.61 6.76
N SER A 4 -8.90 14.50 6.18
CA SER A 4 -9.35 15.59 5.31
C SER A 4 -8.32 15.83 4.20
N ASN A 5 -8.61 16.72 3.26
CA ASN A 5 -7.65 17.08 2.20
C ASN A 5 -6.37 17.78 2.73
N THR A 6 -6.38 18.25 3.98
CA THR A 6 -5.20 18.82 4.62
C THR A 6 -4.36 17.79 5.37
N THR A 7 -4.81 16.54 5.47
CA THR A 7 -4.05 15.45 6.10
C THR A 7 -2.65 15.35 5.51
N THR A 8 -1.67 15.24 6.40
CA THR A 8 -0.25 15.15 6.12
C THR A 8 0.29 13.75 6.37
N LEU A 9 1.52 13.49 5.93
CA LEU A 9 2.22 12.25 6.28
C LEU A 9 2.45 12.10 7.79
N ALA A 10 2.64 13.21 8.51
CA ALA A 10 2.85 13.20 9.95
C ALA A 10 1.59 12.73 10.70
N ASP A 11 0.41 13.17 10.26
CA ASP A 11 -0.87 12.74 10.83
C ASP A 11 -1.06 11.22 10.66
N LEU A 12 -0.76 10.69 9.46
CA LEU A 12 -0.86 9.25 9.19
C LEU A 12 0.12 8.44 10.02
N LYS A 13 1.35 8.92 10.22
CA LYS A 13 2.33 8.28 11.10
C LYS A 13 1.82 8.25 12.54
N HIS A 14 1.27 9.36 13.02
CA HIS A 14 0.67 9.44 14.35
C HIS A 14 -0.49 8.44 14.51
N PHE A 15 -1.38 8.30 13.53
CA PHE A 15 -2.44 7.29 13.58
C PHE A 15 -1.91 5.86 13.63
N THR A 16 -0.85 5.56 12.87
CA THR A 16 -0.20 4.24 12.90
C THR A 16 0.40 3.91 14.25
N GLU A 17 1.09 4.88 14.87
CA GLU A 17 1.69 4.72 16.20
C GLU A 17 0.64 4.50 17.30
N ASN A 18 -0.58 5.01 17.11
CA ASN A 18 -1.71 4.83 18.03
C ASN A 18 -2.64 3.66 17.66
N GLY A 19 -2.27 2.81 16.68
CA GLY A 19 -3.07 1.66 16.28
C GLY A 19 -4.37 2.00 15.52
N LEU A 20 -4.52 3.24 15.07
CA LEU A 20 -5.72 3.76 14.38
C LEU A 20 -5.67 3.57 12.86
N LEU A 21 -4.57 3.06 12.32
CA LEU A 21 -4.35 2.93 10.88
C LEU A 21 -5.50 2.21 10.17
N GLN A 22 -5.99 1.10 10.72
CA GLN A 22 -7.08 0.33 10.10
C GLN A 22 -8.39 1.11 9.96
N ALA A 23 -8.67 2.04 10.88
CA ALA A 23 -9.86 2.90 10.82
C ALA A 23 -9.71 4.02 9.78
N VAL A 24 -8.47 4.39 9.47
CA VAL A 24 -8.13 5.49 8.57
C VAL A 24 -8.07 5.05 7.10
N LEU A 25 -7.63 3.82 6.81
CA LEU A 25 -7.45 3.33 5.43
C LEU A 25 -8.67 3.53 4.51
N PRO A 26 -9.93 3.25 4.93
CA PRO A 26 -11.09 3.43 4.06
C PRO A 26 -11.37 4.90 3.67
N SER A 27 -10.82 5.85 4.43
CA SER A 27 -10.99 7.29 4.17
C SER A 27 -9.96 7.84 3.18
N LEU A 28 -8.94 7.05 2.81
CA LEU A 28 -7.91 7.44 1.86
C LEU A 28 -8.39 7.15 0.44
N THR A 29 -9.21 8.03 -0.13
CA THR A 29 -9.89 7.78 -1.43
C THR A 29 -9.37 8.64 -2.58
N THR A 30 -8.71 9.76 -2.28
CA THR A 30 -8.17 10.65 -3.32
C THR A 30 -6.75 10.23 -3.72
N PRO A 31 -6.29 10.49 -4.95
CA PRO A 31 -4.94 10.12 -5.38
C PRO A 31 -3.83 10.59 -4.43
N ARG A 32 -3.95 11.83 -3.92
CA ARG A 32 -3.03 12.38 -2.92
C ARG A 32 -3.07 11.57 -1.61
N LEU A 33 -4.26 11.27 -1.08
CA LEU A 33 -4.40 10.54 0.18
C LEU A 33 -3.93 9.09 0.05
N LEU A 34 -4.19 8.45 -1.10
CA LEU A 34 -3.65 7.14 -1.45
C LEU A 34 -2.12 7.18 -1.45
N ALA A 35 -1.50 8.16 -2.11
CA ALA A 35 -0.05 8.33 -2.15
C ALA A 35 0.55 8.54 -0.75
N LEU A 36 -0.09 9.34 0.09
CA LEU A 36 0.34 9.54 1.47
C LEU A 36 0.20 8.26 2.31
N GLY A 37 -0.91 7.55 2.17
CA GLY A 37 -1.19 6.29 2.85
C GLY A 37 -0.18 5.21 2.50
N THR A 38 0.02 4.96 1.21
CA THR A 38 0.96 3.93 0.75
C THR A 38 2.41 4.33 1.01
N ARG A 39 2.78 5.62 0.90
CA ARG A 39 4.10 6.11 1.33
C ARG A 39 4.36 5.83 2.80
N MET A 40 3.39 6.12 3.66
CA MET A 40 3.49 5.86 5.09
C MET A 40 3.71 4.37 5.36
N LEU A 41 2.94 3.49 4.70
CA LEU A 41 3.10 2.04 4.80
C LEU A 41 4.48 1.56 4.32
N ALA A 42 4.96 2.08 3.20
CA ALA A 42 6.28 1.75 2.66
C ALA A 42 7.39 2.16 3.64
N ASP A 43 7.31 3.36 4.22
CA ASP A 43 8.25 3.80 5.24
C ASP A 43 8.15 2.95 6.52
N TYR A 44 6.95 2.53 6.90
CA TYR A 44 6.70 1.71 8.08
C TYR A 44 7.27 0.29 7.91
N ALA A 45 7.12 -0.31 6.72
CA ALA A 45 7.58 -1.66 6.40
C ALA A 45 9.11 -1.78 6.21
N LYS A 46 9.86 -0.67 6.10
CA LYS A 46 11.33 -0.72 6.06
C LYS A 46 11.94 -1.27 7.35
N ASN A 47 11.29 -1.03 8.50
CA ASN A 47 11.72 -1.55 9.79
C ASN A 47 11.28 -3.02 9.94
N SER A 48 12.22 -3.91 10.24
CA SER A 48 12.00 -5.35 10.35
C SER A 48 10.94 -5.74 11.38
N GLU A 49 10.90 -5.09 12.54
CA GLU A 49 9.90 -5.37 13.59
C GLU A 49 8.47 -5.04 13.12
N ARG A 50 8.35 -4.03 12.25
CA ARG A 50 7.07 -3.51 11.76
C ARG A 50 6.54 -4.28 10.56
N ARG A 51 7.39 -4.97 9.79
CA ARG A 51 6.98 -5.79 8.63
C ARG A 51 5.92 -6.80 9.00
N ASN A 52 6.14 -7.54 10.08
CA ASN A 52 5.23 -8.60 10.50
C ASN A 52 3.86 -8.04 10.90
N ALA A 53 3.81 -6.85 11.52
CA ALA A 53 2.56 -6.18 11.85
C ALA A 53 1.79 -5.70 10.60
N VAL A 54 2.51 -5.30 9.55
CA VAL A 54 1.91 -4.93 8.26
C VAL A 54 1.41 -6.17 7.52
N ALA A 55 2.24 -7.22 7.42
CA ALA A 55 1.92 -8.46 6.71
C ALA A 55 0.74 -9.21 7.36
N SER A 56 0.72 -9.32 8.69
CA SER A 56 -0.36 -9.99 9.42
C SER A 56 -1.70 -9.24 9.41
N ASN A 57 -1.74 -8.02 8.87
CA ASN A 57 -2.95 -7.22 8.82
C ASN A 57 -3.64 -7.31 7.45
N PRO A 58 -4.72 -8.10 7.32
CA PRO A 58 -5.39 -8.31 6.03
C PRO A 58 -5.97 -7.02 5.46
N ARG A 59 -6.33 -6.03 6.30
CA ARG A 59 -6.85 -4.74 5.82
C ARG A 59 -5.76 -3.90 5.17
N ILE A 60 -4.54 -3.95 5.68
CA ILE A 60 -3.39 -3.25 5.07
C ILE A 60 -3.04 -3.91 3.74
N LEU A 61 -2.98 -5.24 3.68
CA LEU A 61 -2.73 -5.96 2.43
C LEU A 61 -3.81 -5.68 1.39
N THR A 62 -5.09 -5.76 1.78
CA THR A 62 -6.22 -5.45 0.89
C THR A 62 -6.13 -4.01 0.36
N PHE A 63 -5.76 -3.05 1.21
CA PHE A 63 -5.56 -1.67 0.79
C PHE A 63 -4.45 -1.55 -0.26
N CYS A 64 -3.26 -2.11 0.00
CA CYS A 64 -2.15 -2.09 -0.97
C CYS A 64 -2.51 -2.74 -2.30
N ILE A 65 -3.16 -3.91 -2.27
CA ILE A 65 -3.61 -4.64 -3.47
C ILE A 65 -4.62 -3.80 -4.26
N ALA A 66 -5.60 -3.20 -3.59
CA ALA A 66 -6.58 -2.34 -4.24
C ALA A 66 -5.92 -1.12 -4.90
N VAL A 67 -4.90 -0.51 -4.28
CA VAL A 67 -4.13 0.58 -4.91
C VAL A 67 -3.37 0.07 -6.13
N MET A 68 -2.70 -1.08 -6.04
CA MET A 68 -1.96 -1.68 -7.16
C MET A 68 -2.87 -1.95 -8.37
N GLN A 69 -4.08 -2.44 -8.15
CA GLN A 69 -5.06 -2.72 -9.21
C GLN A 69 -5.61 -1.44 -9.88
N GLN A 70 -5.61 -0.30 -9.17
CA GLN A 70 -6.01 0.98 -9.75
C GLN A 70 -5.04 1.51 -10.81
N ALA A 71 -3.81 0.98 -10.89
CA ALA A 71 -2.82 1.36 -11.90
C ALA A 71 -3.30 1.15 -13.34
N SER A 72 -4.24 0.23 -13.55
CA SER A 72 -4.83 -0.05 -14.88
C SER A 72 -5.73 1.08 -15.41
N LYS A 73 -6.09 2.07 -14.58
CA LYS A 73 -7.13 3.07 -14.89
C LYS A 73 -6.60 4.51 -14.84
N HIS A 74 -5.77 4.91 -15.82
CA HIS A 74 -5.44 6.31 -16.15
C HIS A 74 -5.32 7.23 -14.92
N THR A 75 -4.41 6.89 -14.01
CA THR A 75 -4.32 7.58 -12.73
C THR A 75 -3.45 8.83 -12.86
N PRO A 76 -3.84 9.99 -12.30
CA PRO A 76 -2.97 11.16 -12.20
C PRO A 76 -1.61 10.82 -11.57
N GLN A 77 -0.60 11.68 -11.74
CA GLN A 77 0.78 11.46 -11.25
C GLN A 77 0.88 10.99 -9.78
N ASP A 78 0.00 11.48 -8.89
CA ASP A 78 -0.03 11.03 -7.49
C ASP A 78 -0.54 9.58 -7.33
N GLY A 79 -1.42 9.12 -8.22
CA GLY A 79 -1.86 7.73 -8.26
C GLY A 79 -0.75 6.76 -8.69
N GLU A 80 0.09 7.15 -9.65
CA GLU A 80 1.28 6.36 -10.03
C GLU A 80 2.23 6.20 -8.83
N ARG A 81 2.50 7.29 -8.10
CA ARG A 81 3.29 7.24 -6.86
C ARG A 81 2.64 6.34 -5.80
N ALA A 82 1.32 6.38 -5.69
CA ALA A 82 0.62 5.53 -4.73
C ALA A 82 0.85 4.04 -5.02
N VAL A 83 0.82 3.65 -6.29
CA VAL A 83 1.12 2.29 -6.76
C VAL A 83 2.57 1.91 -6.48
N GLU A 84 3.54 2.78 -6.79
CA GLU A 84 4.95 2.54 -6.51
C GLU A 84 5.21 2.25 -5.03
N TYR A 85 4.63 3.04 -4.14
CA TYR A 85 4.75 2.81 -2.70
C TYR A 85 4.02 1.55 -2.23
N ALA A 86 2.88 1.19 -2.83
CA ALA A 86 2.20 -0.07 -2.52
C ALA A 86 3.07 -1.27 -2.91
N VAL A 87 3.67 -1.26 -4.10
CA VAL A 87 4.61 -2.29 -4.57
C VAL A 87 5.84 -2.35 -3.66
N GLU A 88 6.40 -1.21 -3.28
CA GLU A 88 7.56 -1.16 -2.37
C GLU A 88 7.21 -1.69 -0.97
N THR A 89 5.98 -1.46 -0.51
CA THR A 89 5.47 -2.07 0.72
C THR A 89 5.48 -3.59 0.58
N ILE A 90 4.84 -4.15 -0.46
CA ILE A 90 4.81 -5.61 -0.69
C ILE A 90 6.23 -6.19 -0.80
N ARG A 91 7.13 -5.55 -1.55
CA ARG A 91 8.55 -5.95 -1.64
C ARG A 91 9.24 -5.97 -0.28
N SER A 92 8.96 -4.99 0.58
CA SER A 92 9.55 -4.97 1.92
C SER A 92 9.04 -6.14 2.77
N LEU A 93 7.80 -6.59 2.55
CA LEU A 93 7.22 -7.72 3.26
C LEU A 93 7.80 -9.05 2.78
N THR A 94 8.14 -9.22 1.50
CA THR A 94 8.78 -10.46 0.98
C THR A 94 10.20 -10.69 1.52
N ALA A 95 10.72 -9.80 2.37
CA ALA A 95 12.06 -9.91 2.93
C ALA A 95 12.13 -10.82 4.19
N THR A 96 11.03 -11.46 4.60
CA THR A 96 10.93 -12.30 5.80
C THR A 96 9.98 -13.46 5.56
N GLU A 97 10.37 -14.68 5.96
CA GLU A 97 9.54 -15.89 5.81
C GLU A 97 8.21 -15.79 6.56
N GLU A 98 8.18 -15.07 7.69
CA GLU A 98 6.98 -14.89 8.50
C GLU A 98 5.87 -14.10 7.77
N ALA A 99 6.26 -13.26 6.81
CA ALA A 99 5.33 -12.51 5.99
C ALA A 99 4.86 -13.30 4.77
N ASP A 100 5.61 -14.31 4.30
CA ASP A 100 5.30 -15.07 3.09
C ASP A 100 3.96 -15.80 3.20
N GLU A 101 3.66 -16.40 4.36
CA GLU A 101 2.38 -17.08 4.55
C GLU A 101 1.19 -16.12 4.40
N ALA A 102 1.32 -14.90 4.93
CA ALA A 102 0.28 -13.88 4.83
C ALA A 102 0.14 -13.36 3.39
N LEU A 103 1.26 -13.14 2.69
CA LEU A 103 1.28 -12.69 1.30
C LEU A 103 0.69 -13.74 0.36
N MET A 104 1.08 -15.02 0.51
CA MET A 104 0.59 -16.12 -0.31
C MET A 104 -0.92 -16.37 -0.15
N ARG A 105 -1.50 -15.98 0.99
CA ARG A 105 -2.94 -16.06 1.25
C ARG A 105 -3.70 -14.77 0.91
N ALA A 106 -3.01 -13.70 0.54
CA ALA A 106 -3.63 -12.41 0.25
C ALA A 106 -4.40 -12.46 -1.08
N PRO A 107 -5.75 -12.39 -1.06
CA PRO A 107 -6.54 -12.52 -2.28
C PRO A 107 -6.24 -11.40 -3.27
N GLY A 108 -6.04 -11.75 -4.55
CA GLY A 108 -5.79 -10.80 -5.63
C GLY A 108 -4.38 -10.19 -5.67
N LEU A 109 -3.47 -10.59 -4.77
CA LEU A 109 -2.09 -10.09 -4.78
C LEU A 109 -1.34 -10.51 -6.05
N LEU A 110 -1.43 -11.81 -6.41
CA LEU A 110 -0.77 -12.33 -7.61
C LEU A 110 -1.34 -11.71 -8.88
N ASP A 111 -2.67 -11.54 -8.96
CA ASP A 111 -3.33 -10.88 -10.08
C ASP A 111 -2.85 -9.43 -10.23
N ALA A 112 -2.82 -8.67 -9.12
CA ALA A 112 -2.34 -7.29 -9.11
C ALA A 112 -0.86 -7.17 -9.55
N LEU A 113 -0.02 -8.14 -9.17
CA LEU A 113 1.38 -8.18 -9.61
C LEU A 113 1.50 -8.52 -11.10
N ALA A 114 0.68 -9.44 -11.61
CA ALA A 114 0.64 -9.80 -13.03
C ALA A 114 0.21 -8.62 -13.90
N ASP A 115 -0.88 -7.93 -13.53
CA ASP A 115 -1.39 -6.74 -14.23
C ASP A 115 -0.31 -5.64 -14.31
N LEU A 116 0.42 -5.41 -13.21
CA LEU A 116 1.50 -4.43 -13.17
C LEU A 116 2.68 -4.82 -14.06
N ALA A 117 3.03 -6.11 -14.13
CA ALA A 117 4.09 -6.60 -14.99
C ALA A 117 3.73 -6.44 -16.47
N GLU A 118 2.49 -6.77 -16.84
CA GLU A 118 1.98 -6.62 -18.21
C GLU A 118 1.90 -5.15 -18.64
N GLY A 119 1.34 -4.28 -17.79
CA GLY A 119 1.28 -2.84 -18.06
C GLY A 119 2.67 -2.20 -18.26
N ARG A 120 3.69 -2.69 -17.54
CA ARG A 120 5.08 -2.25 -17.70
C ARG A 120 5.77 -2.81 -18.94
N ALA A 121 5.38 -3.98 -19.42
CA ALA A 121 5.89 -4.54 -20.67
C ALA A 121 5.37 -3.73 -21.88
N ASN A 122 4.09 -3.36 -21.83
CA ASN A 122 3.42 -2.60 -22.90
C ASN A 122 3.86 -1.12 -22.98
N SER A 123 4.34 -0.51 -21.89
CA SER A 123 4.82 0.88 -21.90
C SER A 123 6.27 1.06 -22.38
N LYS A 124 7.01 -0.04 -22.56
CA LYS A 124 8.40 -0.05 -23.02
C LYS A 124 8.56 -0.52 -24.48
N SER A 125 7.48 -0.91 -25.14
CA SER A 125 7.44 -1.26 -26.58
C SER A 125 6.97 -0.07 -27.41
#